data_AF-A0A7K0C552-F1
#
_entry.id   AF-A0A7K0C552-F1
#
_cell.length_a   1.000
_cell.length_b   1.000
_cell.length_c   1.000
_cell.angle_alpha   90.00
_cell.angle_beta   90.00
_cell.angle_gamma   90.00
#
_symmetry.space_group_name_H-M   'P 1'
#
loop_
_entity.id
_entity.type
_entity.pdbx_description
1 polymer ?
#
loop_
_entity_poly.entity_id
_entity_poly.type
_entity_poly.pdbx_seq_one_letter_code
_entity_poly.pdbx_strand_id
1 'polypeptide(L)'
;MSGYDVLTRGDVLHAALQARDYLVGCGVPGALAGKDPRLWGRRTVDHNRLGWLDLPHASRGLLEQIDGLVAEARYSGLDHVVLIGVGAEALAAQAIVEGRPGAAGGGLTVLDGADSAALGFALERLDRTLVVLSSKAGVSLEGDAYRRIFTAAFRAHGLSEREIAGRFLVITDHGSPLHDFARQCGYRIGLTDPYLPGHFGALSAYGLVPAVLAGADVHLLLDEAAALAPSLAQAEDNPGLLLGAILGGCAQQGSDGIARDKVVLREPGGGGALTAWISQLLAVGTGKRGRGVLAFAPPGCPQPLPDTHGIAINPKQAAPEDADTSLWAPLGAQFLLWEYATAVAGWLLGVNPFEAGSSAVQEAEDDAAALLREAGTGPLDTGRPAFVDGGVEVHADLSWQGGRDLGSVVAGLLDRVPGTGYLSVATYLSGEFSGRYLAPALARGAHRPVSYGQGPGYLHATGPVHKDGPGTGAFLIITGEPAGDDPLGDPPVPGRPYGLARLQLARGLAETRALRDRGLPVVRLHLRDPVADAGRVAEVVRAVSLSLSGASRP
;
A
#
# COMPACT_ATOMS: atom_id res chain seq x y z
N MET A 1 -20.24 24.13 12.33
CA MET A 1 -19.44 23.73 11.15
C MET A 1 -19.46 22.22 11.13
N SER A 2 -19.70 21.60 9.98
CA SER A 2 -19.63 20.14 9.84
C SER A 2 -18.30 19.64 10.41
N GLY A 3 -18.30 18.42 10.96
CA GLY A 3 -17.09 17.75 11.44
C GLY A 3 -16.10 17.37 10.33
N TYR A 4 -16.27 17.89 9.11
CA TYR A 4 -15.55 17.54 7.91
C TYR A 4 -15.68 18.67 6.88
N ASP A 5 -14.60 18.97 6.16
CA ASP A 5 -14.54 20.03 5.16
C ASP A 5 -13.51 19.72 4.06
N VAL A 6 -13.79 20.13 2.83
CA VAL A 6 -12.91 19.99 1.67
C VAL A 6 -12.87 21.33 0.95
N LEU A 7 -11.70 21.97 0.97
CA LEU A 7 -11.47 23.27 0.36
C LEU A 7 -10.48 23.12 -0.77
N THR A 8 -10.85 23.59 -1.97
CA THR A 8 -9.98 23.61 -3.14
C THR A 8 -9.84 25.03 -3.67
N ARG A 9 -8.68 25.36 -4.22
CA ARG A 9 -8.34 26.72 -4.69
C ARG A 9 -7.69 26.69 -6.07
N GLY A 10 -7.46 27.88 -6.62
CA GLY A 10 -6.73 28.07 -7.88
C GLY A 10 -7.45 27.51 -9.10
N ASP A 11 -6.67 27.19 -10.12
CA ASP A 11 -7.16 26.78 -11.45
C ASP A 11 -7.92 25.45 -11.43
N VAL A 12 -7.77 24.66 -10.37
CA VAL A 12 -8.46 23.38 -10.17
C VAL A 12 -9.93 23.56 -9.80
N LEU A 13 -10.28 24.66 -9.14
CA LEU A 13 -11.63 24.88 -8.62
C LEU A 13 -12.68 24.81 -9.73
N HIS A 14 -12.42 25.41 -10.89
CA HIS A 14 -13.37 25.40 -11.99
C HIS A 14 -13.61 23.98 -12.54
N ALA A 15 -12.54 23.23 -12.78
CA ALA A 15 -12.62 21.84 -13.26
C ALA A 15 -13.34 20.93 -12.24
N ALA A 16 -13.04 21.09 -10.95
CA ALA A 16 -13.70 20.34 -9.88
C ALA A 16 -15.20 20.63 -9.80
N LEU A 17 -15.61 21.90 -9.91
CA LEU A 17 -17.02 22.29 -9.91
C LEU A 17 -17.76 21.75 -11.14
N GLN A 18 -17.16 21.83 -12.32
CA GLN A 18 -17.74 21.27 -13.54
C GLN A 18 -17.91 19.74 -13.45
N ALA A 19 -16.89 19.03 -12.94
CA ALA A 19 -16.97 17.59 -12.73
C ALA A 19 -18.05 17.22 -11.70
N ARG A 20 -18.15 17.99 -10.60
CA ARG A 20 -19.22 17.83 -9.60
C ARG A 20 -20.60 18.01 -10.21
N ASP A 21 -20.81 19.09 -10.97
CA ASP A 21 -22.12 19.38 -11.58
C ASP A 21 -22.52 18.30 -12.58
N TYR A 22 -21.54 17.76 -13.33
CA TYR A 22 -21.75 16.61 -14.20
C TYR A 22 -22.16 15.35 -13.41
N LEU A 23 -21.46 15.03 -12.32
CA LEU A 23 -21.78 13.91 -11.44
C LEU A 23 -23.20 14.02 -10.85
N VAL A 24 -23.58 15.21 -10.40
CA VAL A 24 -24.93 15.49 -9.89
C VAL A 24 -25.97 15.31 -10.99
N GLY A 25 -25.73 15.87 -12.18
CA GLY A 25 -26.61 15.72 -13.34
C GLY A 25 -26.80 14.27 -13.77
N CYS A 26 -25.81 13.42 -13.56
CA CYS A 26 -25.88 11.97 -13.79
C CYS A 26 -26.49 11.18 -12.62
N GLY A 27 -26.87 11.82 -11.51
CA GLY A 27 -27.45 11.16 -10.34
C GLY A 27 -26.47 10.28 -9.55
N VAL A 28 -25.16 10.45 -9.75
CA VAL A 28 -24.11 9.62 -9.12
C VAL A 28 -24.21 9.60 -7.59
N PRO A 29 -24.41 10.73 -6.88
CA PRO A 29 -24.41 10.70 -5.41
C PRO A 29 -25.51 9.82 -4.83
N GLY A 30 -26.75 10.01 -5.31
CA GLY A 30 -27.89 9.22 -4.86
C GLY A 30 -27.77 7.74 -5.26
N ALA A 31 -27.31 7.46 -6.48
CA ALA A 31 -27.14 6.09 -6.96
C ALA A 31 -26.04 5.33 -6.19
N LEU A 32 -24.89 5.97 -5.92
CA LEU A 32 -23.79 5.36 -5.16
C LEU A 32 -24.19 5.15 -3.70
N ALA A 33 -24.74 6.16 -3.03
CA ALA A 33 -25.20 6.03 -1.65
C ALA A 33 -26.34 4.99 -1.50
N GLY A 34 -27.21 4.89 -2.50
CA GLY A 34 -28.24 3.85 -2.61
C GLY A 34 -27.71 2.48 -3.07
N LYS A 35 -26.40 2.34 -3.28
CA LYS A 35 -25.72 1.11 -3.74
C LYS A 35 -26.33 0.53 -5.02
N ASP A 36 -26.74 1.39 -5.96
CA ASP A 36 -27.40 0.98 -7.19
C ASP A 36 -26.39 0.34 -8.17
N PRO A 37 -26.37 -0.99 -8.34
CA PRO A 37 -25.36 -1.66 -9.17
C PRO A 37 -25.38 -1.23 -10.65
N ARG A 38 -26.46 -0.58 -11.11
CA ARG A 38 -26.62 -0.09 -12.48
C ARG A 38 -25.79 1.16 -12.79
N LEU A 39 -25.30 1.89 -11.78
CA LEU A 39 -24.47 3.08 -11.98
C LEU A 39 -23.15 2.76 -12.72
N TRP A 40 -22.73 1.50 -12.74
CA TRP A 40 -21.56 1.00 -13.47
C TRP A 40 -21.91 0.43 -14.87
N GLY A 41 -23.16 0.61 -15.31
CA GLY A 41 -23.64 0.24 -16.64
C GLY A 41 -23.50 -1.26 -16.94
N ARG A 42 -22.93 -1.60 -18.10
CA ARG A 42 -22.65 -3.01 -18.50
C ARG A 42 -21.61 -3.71 -17.60
N ARG A 43 -20.96 -2.98 -16.69
CA ARG A 43 -20.00 -3.50 -15.71
C ARG A 43 -20.67 -3.59 -14.34
N THR A 44 -21.85 -4.19 -14.29
CA THR A 44 -22.65 -4.32 -13.07
C THR A 44 -21.79 -4.83 -11.94
N VAL A 45 -21.82 -4.09 -10.84
CA VAL A 45 -21.16 -4.47 -9.59
C VAL A 45 -22.13 -5.36 -8.83
N ASP A 46 -21.65 -6.47 -8.25
CA ASP A 46 -22.45 -7.19 -7.27
C ASP A 46 -22.79 -6.22 -6.13
N HIS A 47 -24.07 -6.06 -5.80
CA HIS A 47 -24.51 -5.15 -4.75
C HIS A 47 -23.75 -5.36 -3.43
N ASN A 48 -23.36 -6.60 -3.13
CA ASN A 48 -22.59 -6.94 -1.94
C ASN A 48 -21.20 -6.25 -1.89
N ARG A 49 -20.60 -5.94 -3.04
CA ARG A 49 -19.34 -5.19 -3.13
C ARG A 49 -19.47 -3.72 -2.74
N LEU A 50 -20.69 -3.21 -2.57
CA LEU A 50 -20.99 -1.86 -2.11
C LEU A 50 -21.36 -1.81 -0.60
N GLY A 51 -21.27 -2.94 0.11
CA GLY A 51 -21.58 -3.04 1.54
C GLY A 51 -20.66 -2.21 2.44
N TRP A 52 -19.52 -1.72 1.92
CA TRP A 52 -18.59 -0.87 2.65
C TRP A 52 -19.24 0.44 3.15
N LEU A 53 -20.26 0.93 2.43
CA LEU A 53 -21.06 2.09 2.83
C LEU A 53 -21.85 1.87 4.14
N ASP A 54 -22.12 0.61 4.51
CA ASP A 54 -22.83 0.28 5.75
C ASP A 54 -21.91 0.07 6.94
N LEU A 55 -20.60 -0.15 6.72
CA LEU A 55 -19.65 -0.47 7.78
C LEU A 55 -19.64 0.49 8.97
N PRO A 56 -19.83 1.82 8.81
CA PRO A 56 -19.97 2.71 9.97
C PRO A 56 -21.07 2.30 10.95
N HIS A 57 -22.09 1.56 10.48
CA HIS A 57 -23.18 1.05 11.30
C HIS A 57 -23.08 -0.47 11.53
N ALA A 58 -22.87 -1.24 10.46
CA ALA A 58 -22.83 -2.70 10.50
C ALA A 58 -21.72 -3.24 11.40
N SER A 59 -20.56 -2.58 11.42
CA SER A 59 -19.41 -3.04 12.20
C SER A 59 -19.60 -2.90 13.71
N ARG A 60 -20.63 -2.19 14.20
CA ARG A 60 -20.94 -2.19 15.64
C ARG A 60 -21.34 -3.59 16.13
N GLY A 61 -22.09 -4.35 15.33
CA GLY A 61 -22.44 -5.73 15.66
C GLY A 61 -21.23 -6.68 15.63
N LEU A 62 -20.21 -6.37 14.81
CA LEU A 62 -18.92 -7.07 14.85
C LEU A 62 -18.19 -6.84 16.19
N LEU A 63 -18.21 -5.62 16.72
CA LEU A 63 -17.58 -5.31 18.02
C LEU A 63 -18.19 -6.16 19.14
N GLU A 64 -19.52 -6.24 19.20
CA GLU A 64 -20.23 -7.08 20.17
C GLU A 64 -19.84 -8.57 20.06
N GLN A 65 -19.59 -9.06 18.84
CA GLN A 65 -19.17 -10.45 18.61
C GLN A 65 -17.74 -10.73 19.10
N ILE A 66 -16.85 -9.72 19.11
CA ILE A 66 -15.44 -9.89 19.50
C ILE A 66 -15.15 -9.48 20.94
N ASP A 67 -16.08 -8.87 21.66
CA ASP A 67 -15.88 -8.43 23.05
C ASP A 67 -15.35 -9.54 23.96
N GLY A 68 -15.93 -10.74 23.84
CA GLY A 68 -15.47 -11.92 24.59
C GLY A 68 -14.03 -12.32 24.24
N LEU A 69 -13.65 -12.26 22.96
CA LEU A 69 -12.30 -12.55 22.49
C LEU A 69 -11.29 -11.52 23.00
N VAL A 70 -11.65 -10.24 22.96
CA VAL A 70 -10.81 -9.14 23.47
C VAL A 70 -10.60 -9.28 24.98
N ALA A 71 -11.67 -9.58 25.73
CA ALA A 71 -11.59 -9.82 27.17
C ALA A 71 -10.70 -11.04 27.50
N GLU A 72 -10.85 -12.14 26.75
CA GLU A 72 -10.02 -13.34 26.90
C GLU A 72 -8.54 -13.06 26.63
N ALA A 73 -8.24 -12.37 25.52
CA ALA A 73 -6.87 -12.00 25.16
C ALA A 73 -6.21 -11.15 26.25
N ARG A 74 -6.91 -10.10 26.72
CA ARG A 74 -6.42 -9.24 27.81
C ARG A 74 -6.23 -9.99 29.12
N TYR A 75 -7.18 -10.84 29.51
CA TYR A 75 -7.08 -11.67 30.71
C TYR A 75 -5.86 -12.61 30.63
N SER A 76 -5.56 -13.10 29.43
CA SER A 76 -4.41 -13.97 29.17
C SER A 76 -3.08 -13.22 29.00
N GLY A 77 -3.06 -11.90 29.19
CA GLY A 77 -1.86 -11.07 29.01
C GLY A 77 -1.43 -10.89 27.55
N LEU A 78 -2.30 -11.21 26.59
CA LEU A 78 -2.04 -11.08 25.16
C LEU A 78 -2.38 -9.68 24.68
N ASP A 79 -1.44 -8.76 24.89
CA ASP A 79 -1.60 -7.36 24.52
C ASP A 79 -0.70 -6.93 23.35
N HIS A 80 0.10 -7.84 22.78
CA HIS A 80 0.86 -7.59 21.57
C HIS A 80 0.21 -8.31 20.38
N VAL A 81 -0.39 -7.56 19.47
CA VAL A 81 -1.01 -8.11 18.25
C VAL A 81 0.01 -8.11 17.13
N VAL A 82 0.26 -9.28 16.56
CA VAL A 82 1.01 -9.42 15.31
C VAL A 82 0.02 -9.63 14.18
N LEU A 83 -0.14 -8.65 13.31
CA LEU A 83 -0.98 -8.76 12.12
C LEU A 83 -0.13 -9.18 10.93
N ILE A 84 -0.35 -10.40 10.46
CA ILE A 84 0.23 -10.91 9.23
C ILE A 84 -0.77 -10.67 8.12
N GLY A 85 -0.45 -9.73 7.24
CA GLY A 85 -1.31 -9.33 6.14
C GLY A 85 -0.65 -8.27 5.27
N VAL A 86 -0.96 -8.30 3.98
CA VAL A 86 -0.51 -7.30 3.02
C VAL A 86 -1.72 -6.51 2.54
N GLY A 87 -1.58 -5.19 2.51
CA GLY A 87 -2.48 -4.30 1.79
C GLY A 87 -3.31 -3.37 2.66
N ALA A 88 -4.36 -2.81 2.05
CA ALA A 88 -5.07 -1.65 2.58
C ALA A 88 -5.67 -1.90 3.97
N GLU A 89 -6.22 -3.08 4.23
CA GLU A 89 -6.85 -3.38 5.53
C GLU A 89 -5.81 -3.42 6.67
N ALA A 90 -4.58 -3.90 6.42
CA ALA A 90 -3.50 -3.85 7.40
C ALA A 90 -3.00 -2.41 7.65
N LEU A 91 -2.90 -1.61 6.59
CA LEU A 91 -2.59 -0.17 6.70
C LEU A 91 -3.69 0.60 7.46
N ALA A 92 -4.96 0.23 7.27
CA ALA A 92 -6.06 0.80 8.03
C ALA A 92 -5.95 0.46 9.52
N ALA A 93 -5.68 -0.81 9.86
CA ALA A 93 -5.45 -1.21 11.25
C ALA A 93 -4.29 -0.43 11.90
N GLN A 94 -3.18 -0.24 11.18
CA GLN A 94 -2.07 0.60 11.64
C GLN A 94 -2.49 2.05 11.84
N ALA A 95 -3.18 2.66 10.88
CA ALA A 95 -3.64 4.04 10.98
C ALA A 95 -4.57 4.25 12.18
N ILE A 96 -5.44 3.28 12.48
CA ILE A 96 -6.32 3.30 13.65
C ILE A 96 -5.51 3.27 14.96
N VAL A 97 -4.52 2.38 15.04
CA VAL A 97 -3.66 2.25 16.24
C VAL A 97 -2.74 3.46 16.41
N GLU A 98 -2.21 4.03 15.32
CA GLU A 98 -1.39 5.25 15.32
C GLU A 98 -2.19 6.49 15.75
N GLY A 99 -3.46 6.57 15.34
CA GLY A 99 -4.35 7.71 15.63
C GLY A 99 -4.92 7.74 17.05
N ARG A 100 -4.68 6.72 17.88
CA ARG A 100 -5.30 6.62 19.22
C ARG A 100 -4.73 7.67 20.20
N PRO A 101 -5.57 8.25 21.07
CA PRO A 101 -5.10 9.17 22.10
C PRO A 101 -4.37 8.43 23.23
N GLY A 102 -3.06 8.70 23.38
CA GLY A 102 -2.23 8.18 24.48
C GLY A 102 -1.65 6.78 24.24
N ALA A 103 -0.75 6.34 25.13
CA ALA A 103 -0.03 5.07 25.04
C ALA A 103 -0.70 3.91 25.81
N ALA A 104 -1.97 4.05 26.19
CA ALA A 104 -2.61 3.11 27.11
C ALA A 104 -3.13 1.86 26.38
N GLY A 105 -2.40 0.75 26.55
CA GLY A 105 -2.88 -0.62 26.33
C GLY A 105 -2.52 -1.21 24.97
N GLY A 106 -1.69 -2.25 24.96
CA GLY A 106 -1.37 -3.08 23.80
C GLY A 106 -0.61 -2.42 22.65
N GLY A 107 -0.16 -3.23 21.69
CA GLY A 107 0.60 -2.80 20.52
C GLY A 107 0.29 -3.64 19.29
N LEU A 108 0.46 -3.04 18.11
CA LEU A 108 0.29 -3.70 16.82
C LEU A 108 1.63 -3.73 16.09
N THR A 109 2.06 -4.92 15.67
CA THR A 109 3.17 -5.12 14.74
C THR A 109 2.61 -5.73 13.47
N VAL A 110 2.81 -5.08 12.32
CA VAL A 110 2.41 -5.63 11.02
C VAL A 110 3.60 -6.33 10.37
N LEU A 111 3.34 -7.53 9.85
CA LEU A 111 4.31 -8.32 9.09
C LEU A 111 3.77 -8.53 7.68
N ASP A 112 4.32 -7.77 6.73
CA ASP A 112 3.92 -7.75 5.32
C ASP A 112 5.01 -8.33 4.38
N GLY A 113 6.14 -8.76 4.94
CA GLY A 113 7.28 -9.27 4.18
C GLY A 113 8.39 -8.26 3.89
N ALA A 114 8.22 -7.00 4.30
CA ALA A 114 9.15 -5.92 3.96
C ALA A 114 10.45 -5.93 4.77
N ASP A 115 10.37 -6.27 6.06
CA ASP A 115 11.52 -6.18 6.95
C ASP A 115 11.47 -7.24 8.07
N SER A 116 12.63 -7.82 8.37
CA SER A 116 12.83 -8.80 9.44
C SER A 116 12.90 -8.15 10.83
N ALA A 117 13.17 -6.85 10.94
CA ALA A 117 13.21 -6.15 12.23
C ALA A 117 11.87 -6.22 12.99
N ALA A 118 10.75 -6.05 12.28
CA ALA A 118 9.40 -6.17 12.85
C ALA A 118 9.15 -7.60 13.37
N LEU A 119 9.62 -8.63 12.65
CA LEU A 119 9.56 -10.01 13.12
C LEU A 119 10.40 -10.20 14.39
N GLY A 120 11.63 -9.68 14.43
CA GLY A 120 12.50 -9.75 15.60
C GLY A 120 11.83 -9.14 16.84
N PHE A 121 11.29 -7.93 16.70
CA PHE A 121 10.56 -7.25 17.78
C PHE A 121 9.37 -8.07 18.31
N ALA A 122 8.67 -8.78 17.41
CA ALA A 122 7.55 -9.63 17.77
C ALA A 122 7.97 -10.93 18.47
N LEU A 123 9.09 -11.54 18.03
CA LEU A 123 9.64 -12.76 18.63
C LEU A 123 10.19 -12.54 20.05
N GLU A 124 10.63 -11.32 20.39
CA GLU A 124 11.00 -10.96 21.76
C GLU A 124 9.82 -10.94 22.75
N ARG A 125 8.58 -10.93 22.23
CA ARG A 125 7.35 -10.72 23.01
C ARG A 125 6.39 -11.90 22.95
N LEU A 126 6.87 -13.09 22.58
CA LEU A 126 6.03 -14.28 22.32
C LEU A 126 5.01 -14.56 23.43
N ASP A 127 5.38 -14.41 24.70
CA ASP A 127 4.48 -14.61 25.85
C ASP A 127 3.19 -13.79 25.80
N ARG A 128 3.27 -12.59 25.21
CA ARG A 128 2.21 -11.59 25.14
C ARG A 128 1.59 -11.49 23.75
N THR A 129 2.03 -12.32 22.80
CA THR A 129 1.68 -12.17 21.40
C THR A 129 0.43 -12.96 21.02
N LEU A 130 -0.54 -12.28 20.40
CA LEU A 130 -1.63 -12.88 19.62
C LEU A 130 -1.36 -12.63 18.14
N VAL A 131 -1.34 -13.69 17.33
CA VAL A 131 -1.10 -13.60 15.88
C VAL A 131 -2.45 -13.56 15.15
N VAL A 132 -2.65 -12.54 14.34
CA VAL A 132 -3.81 -12.37 13.45
C VAL A 132 -3.35 -12.60 12.01
N LEU A 133 -3.88 -13.64 11.36
CA LEU A 133 -3.69 -13.92 9.94
C LEU A 133 -4.88 -13.36 9.17
N SER A 134 -4.64 -12.35 8.33
CA SER A 134 -5.70 -11.61 7.64
C SER A 134 -5.52 -11.68 6.14
N SER A 135 -6.43 -12.37 5.43
CA SER A 135 -6.40 -12.46 3.97
C SER A 135 -7.72 -12.99 3.39
N LYS A 136 -8.17 -12.36 2.29
CA LYS A 136 -9.36 -12.80 1.52
C LYS A 136 -9.03 -13.91 0.51
N ALA A 137 -7.87 -13.83 -0.13
CA ALA A 137 -7.51 -14.68 -1.28
C ALA A 137 -6.90 -16.03 -0.87
N GLY A 138 -6.37 -16.13 0.35
CA GLY A 138 -5.70 -17.33 0.84
C GLY A 138 -4.40 -17.03 1.56
N VAL A 139 -3.53 -18.03 1.70
CA VAL A 139 -2.25 -17.88 2.41
C VAL A 139 -1.18 -17.39 1.44
N SER A 140 -0.70 -16.16 1.61
CA SER A 140 0.44 -15.66 0.83
C SER A 140 1.74 -16.38 1.21
N LEU A 141 2.78 -16.23 0.38
CA LEU A 141 4.11 -16.79 0.67
C LEU A 141 4.66 -16.31 2.03
N GLU A 142 4.55 -15.01 2.30
CA GLU A 142 4.92 -14.37 3.56
C GLU A 142 4.04 -14.88 4.71
N GLY A 143 2.73 -14.99 4.46
CA GLY A 143 1.76 -15.46 5.45
C GLY A 143 2.08 -16.87 5.96
N ASP A 144 2.38 -17.80 5.04
CA ASP A 144 2.81 -19.15 5.43
C ASP A 144 4.17 -19.13 6.14
N ALA A 145 5.11 -18.31 5.67
CA ALA A 145 6.43 -18.21 6.27
C ALA A 145 6.38 -17.74 7.72
N TYR A 146 5.72 -16.61 7.98
CA TYR A 146 5.56 -16.07 9.33
C TYR A 146 4.79 -17.02 10.23
N ARG A 147 3.68 -17.60 9.76
CA ARG A 147 2.93 -18.59 10.54
C ARG A 147 3.82 -19.77 10.99
N ARG A 148 4.66 -20.29 10.09
CA ARG A 148 5.60 -21.39 10.41
C ARG A 148 6.63 -20.97 11.44
N ILE A 149 7.19 -19.76 11.30
CA ILE A 149 8.15 -19.19 12.24
C ILE A 149 7.50 -19.05 13.63
N PHE A 150 6.34 -18.41 13.75
CA PHE A 150 5.64 -18.27 15.03
C PHE A 150 5.24 -19.61 15.63
N THR A 151 4.74 -20.55 14.83
CA THR A 151 4.40 -21.91 15.31
C THR A 151 5.63 -22.59 15.90
N ALA A 152 6.78 -22.52 15.23
CA ALA A 152 8.03 -23.10 15.73
C ALA A 152 8.53 -22.37 16.99
N ALA A 153 8.43 -21.04 17.02
CA ALA A 153 8.85 -20.22 18.15
C ALA A 153 7.98 -20.49 19.39
N PHE A 154 6.66 -20.56 19.27
CA PHE A 154 5.76 -20.92 20.38
C PHE A 154 6.03 -22.34 20.90
N ARG A 155 6.29 -23.30 19.99
CA ARG A 155 6.65 -24.68 20.39
C ARG A 155 7.97 -24.71 21.15
N ALA A 156 8.98 -23.98 20.68
CA ALA A 156 10.25 -23.82 21.39
C ALA A 156 10.07 -23.12 22.76
N HIS A 157 9.06 -22.27 22.88
CA HIS A 157 8.64 -21.65 24.12
C HIS A 157 7.81 -22.57 25.04
N GLY A 158 7.63 -23.85 24.68
CA GLY A 158 7.00 -24.86 25.53
C GLY A 158 5.48 -24.91 25.45
N LEU A 159 4.85 -24.18 24.53
CA LEU A 159 3.40 -24.26 24.33
C LEU A 159 3.03 -25.60 23.65
N SER A 160 1.96 -26.23 24.12
CA SER A 160 1.32 -27.36 23.45
C SER A 160 0.65 -26.94 22.15
N GLU A 161 0.38 -27.87 21.23
CA GLU A 161 -0.31 -27.56 19.96
C GLU A 161 -1.67 -26.87 20.18
N ARG A 162 -2.38 -27.20 21.26
CA ARG A 162 -3.65 -26.55 21.63
C ARG A 162 -3.43 -25.09 22.04
N GLU A 163 -2.41 -24.80 22.84
CA GLU A 163 -2.07 -23.44 23.25
C GLU A 163 -1.57 -22.61 22.07
N ILE A 164 -0.74 -23.21 21.20
CA ILE A 164 -0.29 -22.61 19.95
C ILE A 164 -1.50 -22.23 19.10
N ALA A 165 -2.46 -23.14 18.89
CA ALA A 165 -3.67 -22.83 18.13
C ALA A 165 -4.46 -21.67 18.74
N GLY A 166 -4.50 -21.56 20.07
CA GLY A 166 -5.08 -20.44 20.81
C GLY A 166 -4.34 -19.10 20.68
N ARG A 167 -3.12 -19.10 20.13
CA ARG A 167 -2.34 -17.88 19.77
C ARG A 167 -2.64 -17.37 18.37
N PHE A 168 -3.47 -18.06 17.57
CA PHE A 168 -3.83 -17.62 16.22
C PHE A 168 -5.32 -17.27 16.10
N LEU A 169 -5.57 -16.12 15.48
CA LEU A 169 -6.87 -15.68 14.97
C LEU A 169 -6.78 -15.53 13.45
N VAL A 170 -7.77 -16.05 12.73
CA VAL A 170 -7.84 -15.96 11.27
C VAL A 170 -9.06 -15.14 10.84
N ILE A 171 -8.81 -14.10 10.06
CA ILE A 171 -9.80 -13.23 9.43
C ILE A 171 -9.75 -13.53 7.93
N THR A 172 -10.75 -14.25 7.44
CA THR A 172 -10.79 -14.74 6.05
C THR A 172 -12.20 -15.13 5.64
N ASP A 173 -12.48 -15.07 4.32
CA ASP A 173 -13.79 -15.37 3.78
C ASP A 173 -14.17 -16.85 3.90
N HIS A 174 -15.48 -17.10 4.09
CA HIS A 174 -15.99 -18.47 4.21
C HIS A 174 -15.67 -19.31 2.97
N GLY A 175 -15.07 -20.48 3.16
CA GLY A 175 -14.70 -21.39 2.08
C GLY A 175 -13.44 -20.99 1.31
N SER A 176 -12.69 -19.99 1.78
CA SER A 176 -11.36 -19.69 1.23
C SER A 176 -10.36 -20.80 1.57
N PRO A 177 -9.24 -20.94 0.83
CA PRO A 177 -8.17 -21.88 1.20
C PRO A 177 -7.63 -21.65 2.63
N LEU A 178 -7.58 -20.39 3.08
CA LEU A 178 -7.14 -20.05 4.43
C LEU A 178 -8.19 -20.44 5.48
N HIS A 179 -9.49 -20.39 5.16
CA HIS A 179 -10.56 -20.87 6.04
C HIS A 179 -10.38 -22.36 6.35
N ASP A 180 -10.29 -23.19 5.31
CA ASP A 180 -10.18 -24.65 5.46
C ASP A 180 -8.89 -25.02 6.19
N PHE A 181 -7.79 -24.34 5.85
CA PHE A 181 -6.51 -24.51 6.53
C PHE A 181 -6.59 -24.18 8.02
N ALA A 182 -7.18 -23.03 8.37
CA ALA A 182 -7.33 -22.62 9.76
C ALA A 182 -8.17 -23.63 10.57
N ARG A 183 -9.20 -24.23 9.96
CA ARG A 183 -10.01 -25.28 10.61
C ARG A 183 -9.18 -26.52 10.90
N GLN A 184 -8.34 -26.93 9.96
CA GLN A 184 -7.44 -28.08 10.13
C GLN A 184 -6.42 -27.84 11.23
N CYS A 185 -5.93 -26.60 11.38
CA CYS A 185 -5.00 -26.22 12.45
C CYS A 185 -5.69 -25.95 13.81
N GLY A 186 -7.02 -25.93 13.87
CA GLY A 186 -7.76 -25.59 15.10
C GLY A 186 -7.64 -24.13 15.51
N TYR A 187 -7.28 -23.24 14.58
CA TYR A 187 -7.21 -21.81 14.86
C TYR A 187 -8.60 -21.21 15.05
N ARG A 188 -8.70 -20.08 15.76
CA ARG A 188 -9.95 -19.32 15.83
C ARG A 188 -10.25 -18.69 14.47
N ILE A 189 -11.49 -18.82 14.00
CA ILE A 189 -11.99 -18.29 12.72
C ILE A 189 -13.38 -17.74 13.00
N GLY A 190 -13.76 -16.62 12.38
CA GLY A 190 -15.16 -16.20 12.46
C GLY A 190 -15.49 -14.78 12.04
N LEU A 191 -14.51 -14.01 11.56
CA LEU A 191 -14.66 -12.59 11.32
C LEU A 191 -14.41 -12.38 9.83
N THR A 192 -15.48 -12.35 9.04
CA THR A 192 -15.42 -12.12 7.59
C THR A 192 -16.50 -11.14 7.18
N ASP A 193 -16.14 -10.31 6.22
CA ASP A 193 -17.07 -9.49 5.47
C ASP A 193 -17.03 -9.97 4.02
N PRO A 194 -17.73 -11.07 3.71
CA PRO A 194 -17.66 -11.69 2.41
C PRO A 194 -18.12 -10.67 1.36
N TYR A 195 -17.49 -10.73 0.19
CA TYR A 195 -17.77 -9.87 -0.96
C TYR A 195 -17.31 -8.41 -0.85
N LEU A 196 -16.74 -7.95 0.27
CA LEU A 196 -16.12 -6.62 0.29
C LEU A 196 -14.83 -6.60 -0.55
N PRO A 197 -14.64 -5.61 -1.44
CA PRO A 197 -13.34 -5.39 -2.07
C PRO A 197 -12.27 -5.11 -1.00
N GLY A 198 -11.11 -5.78 -1.07
CA GLY A 198 -10.04 -5.64 -0.06
C GLY A 198 -9.47 -4.23 0.15
N HIS A 199 -9.74 -3.29 -0.77
CA HIS A 199 -9.31 -1.90 -0.66
C HIS A 199 -10.42 -0.95 -0.18
N PHE A 200 -11.67 -1.41 -0.05
CA PHE A 200 -12.84 -0.67 0.44
C PHE A 200 -13.36 -1.31 1.73
N GLY A 201 -12.46 -1.55 2.69
CA GLY A 201 -12.75 -2.36 3.88
C GLY A 201 -12.07 -1.85 5.13
N ALA A 202 -11.71 -0.56 5.20
CA ALA A 202 -10.98 -0.04 6.35
C ALA A 202 -11.73 -0.26 7.68
N LEU A 203 -13.06 -0.14 7.63
CA LEU A 203 -13.96 -0.33 8.78
C LEU A 203 -14.56 -1.74 8.87
N SER A 204 -13.98 -2.72 8.14
CA SER A 204 -14.41 -4.13 8.17
C SER A 204 -13.71 -4.89 9.31
N ALA A 205 -14.01 -6.18 9.45
CA ALA A 205 -13.28 -7.06 10.35
C ALA A 205 -11.77 -7.07 10.10
N TYR A 206 -11.35 -6.95 8.84
CA TYR A 206 -9.95 -6.97 8.44
C TYR A 206 -9.15 -5.77 9.00
N GLY A 207 -9.78 -4.59 9.12
CA GLY A 207 -9.15 -3.38 9.67
C GLY A 207 -9.41 -3.17 11.17
N LEU A 208 -10.65 -3.39 11.63
CA LEU A 208 -11.04 -3.07 13.01
C LEU A 208 -10.56 -4.10 14.03
N VAL A 209 -10.66 -5.39 13.75
CA VAL A 209 -10.39 -6.42 14.76
C VAL A 209 -8.93 -6.41 15.22
N PRO A 210 -7.92 -6.34 14.33
CA PRO A 210 -6.53 -6.21 14.78
C PRO A 210 -6.31 -4.95 15.61
N ALA A 211 -6.95 -3.82 15.25
CA ALA A 211 -6.83 -2.57 15.97
C ALA A 211 -7.45 -2.62 17.38
N VAL A 212 -8.65 -3.20 17.51
CA VAL A 212 -9.33 -3.38 18.81
C VAL A 212 -8.55 -4.31 19.73
N LEU A 213 -8.05 -5.43 19.20
CA LEU A 213 -7.19 -6.35 19.94
C LEU A 213 -5.90 -5.66 20.41
N ALA A 214 -5.36 -4.74 19.59
CA ALA A 214 -4.20 -3.91 19.93
C ALA A 214 -4.53 -2.76 20.89
N GLY A 215 -5.79 -2.61 21.32
CA GLY A 215 -6.22 -1.64 22.32
C GLY A 215 -6.78 -0.34 21.77
N ALA A 216 -7.06 -0.23 20.46
CA ALA A 216 -7.74 0.94 19.92
C ALA A 216 -9.23 0.98 20.35
N ASP A 217 -9.71 2.16 20.76
CA ASP A 217 -11.14 2.42 20.90
C ASP A 217 -11.69 2.85 19.54
N VAL A 218 -12.44 1.95 18.91
CA VAL A 218 -12.99 2.17 17.56
C VAL A 218 -14.46 2.61 17.57
N HIS A 219 -15.10 2.75 18.75
CA HIS A 219 -16.49 3.21 18.80
C HIS A 219 -16.61 4.65 18.32
N LEU A 220 -15.73 5.54 18.81
CA LEU A 220 -15.65 6.92 18.35
C LEU A 220 -15.39 6.99 16.83
N LEU A 221 -14.52 6.11 16.34
CA LEU A 221 -14.18 6.04 14.92
C LEU A 221 -15.40 5.67 14.06
N LEU A 222 -16.20 4.70 14.49
CA LEU A 222 -17.45 4.36 13.81
C LEU A 222 -18.49 5.49 13.90
N ASP A 223 -18.57 6.19 15.02
CA ASP A 223 -19.45 7.35 15.19
C ASP A 223 -19.08 8.51 14.25
N GLU A 224 -17.78 8.80 14.12
CA GLU A 224 -17.24 9.80 13.19
C GLU A 224 -17.57 9.46 11.73
N ALA A 225 -17.38 8.19 11.33
CA ALA A 225 -17.72 7.72 9.99
C ALA A 225 -19.24 7.77 9.74
N ALA A 226 -20.04 7.37 10.72
CA ALA A 226 -21.51 7.36 10.63
C ALA A 226 -22.06 8.79 10.51
N ALA A 227 -21.45 9.76 11.18
CA ALA A 227 -21.83 11.17 11.09
C ALA A 227 -21.67 11.74 9.67
N LEU A 228 -20.69 11.25 8.89
CA LEU A 228 -20.48 11.66 7.50
C LEU A 228 -21.52 11.04 6.54
N ALA A 229 -21.97 9.81 6.81
CA ALA A 229 -22.74 9.02 5.85
C ALA A 229 -23.99 9.73 5.24
N PRO A 230 -24.80 10.49 6.00
CA PRO A 230 -25.97 11.19 5.43
C PRO A 230 -25.63 12.24 4.36
N SER A 231 -24.43 12.83 4.42
CA SER A 231 -23.96 13.83 3.44
C SER A 231 -23.64 13.21 2.08
N LEU A 232 -23.29 11.92 2.04
CA LEU A 232 -22.79 11.25 0.84
C LEU A 232 -23.87 11.10 -0.25
N ALA A 233 -25.14 11.09 0.12
CA ALA A 233 -26.25 11.05 -0.85
C ALA A 233 -26.62 12.43 -1.42
N GLN A 234 -26.13 13.53 -0.82
CA GLN A 234 -26.55 14.88 -1.16
C GLN A 234 -25.84 15.38 -2.43
N ALA A 235 -26.53 16.26 -3.17
CA ALA A 235 -25.97 16.94 -4.34
C ALA A 235 -25.07 18.14 -3.95
N GLU A 236 -25.40 18.78 -2.83
CA GLU A 236 -24.64 19.89 -2.23
C GLU A 236 -24.07 19.45 -0.87
N ASP A 237 -23.09 20.17 -0.35
CA ASP A 237 -22.45 19.91 0.96
C ASP A 237 -21.96 18.47 1.16
N ASN A 238 -21.53 17.84 0.07
CA ASN A 238 -21.04 16.47 0.03
C ASN A 238 -19.51 16.47 -0.16
N PRO A 239 -18.71 16.35 0.92
CA PRO A 239 -17.25 16.44 0.84
C PRO A 239 -16.63 15.27 0.09
N GLY A 240 -17.24 14.07 0.17
CA GLY A 240 -16.79 12.90 -0.57
C GLY A 240 -16.99 13.08 -2.08
N LEU A 241 -18.13 13.66 -2.49
CA LEU A 241 -18.39 14.01 -3.89
C LEU A 241 -17.42 15.07 -4.40
N LEU A 242 -17.18 16.14 -3.62
CA LEU A 242 -16.26 17.20 -4.01
C LEU A 242 -14.83 16.66 -4.15
N LEU A 243 -14.34 15.87 -3.19
CA LEU A 243 -13.02 15.25 -3.29
C LEU A 243 -12.93 14.30 -4.49
N GLY A 244 -13.96 13.47 -4.72
CA GLY A 244 -14.00 12.58 -5.87
C GLY A 244 -14.03 13.32 -7.21
N ALA A 245 -14.73 14.46 -7.28
CA ALA A 245 -14.74 15.35 -8.44
C ALA A 245 -13.37 16.00 -8.69
N ILE A 246 -12.66 16.40 -7.63
CA ILE A 246 -11.28 16.90 -7.73
C ILE A 246 -10.36 15.81 -8.27
N LEU A 247 -10.33 14.64 -7.62
CA LEU A 247 -9.42 13.53 -7.98
C LEU A 247 -9.70 13.01 -9.40
N GLY A 248 -10.97 12.67 -9.69
CA GLY A 248 -11.36 12.12 -10.98
C GLY A 248 -11.35 13.16 -12.09
N GLY A 249 -11.85 14.37 -11.83
CA GLY A 249 -11.93 15.44 -12.83
C GLY A 249 -10.56 15.96 -13.25
N CYS A 250 -9.61 16.09 -12.31
CA CYS A 250 -8.25 16.50 -12.65
C CYS A 250 -7.46 15.37 -13.34
N ALA A 251 -7.71 14.11 -12.99
CA ALA A 251 -7.07 12.96 -13.61
C ALA A 251 -7.68 12.57 -14.97
N GLN A 252 -8.84 13.14 -15.34
CA GLN A 252 -9.38 13.02 -16.69
C GLN A 252 -8.52 13.83 -17.67
N GLN A 253 -8.13 13.19 -18.77
CA GLN A 253 -7.44 13.86 -19.88
C GLN A 253 -8.47 14.68 -20.66
N GLY A 254 -8.29 16.00 -20.73
CA GLY A 254 -9.01 16.87 -21.67
C GLY A 254 -8.40 16.80 -23.08
N SER A 255 -9.05 17.40 -24.09
CA SER A 255 -8.53 17.46 -25.46
C SER A 255 -7.20 18.23 -25.58
N ASP A 256 -6.94 19.16 -24.65
CA ASP A 256 -5.80 20.09 -24.71
C ASP A 256 -5.05 20.24 -23.35
N GLY A 257 -5.41 19.45 -22.34
CA GLY A 257 -4.94 19.59 -20.96
C GLY A 257 -4.13 18.41 -20.44
N ILE A 258 -3.17 18.68 -19.56
CA ILE A 258 -2.37 17.64 -18.90
C ILE A 258 -3.16 17.09 -17.70
N ALA A 259 -3.43 15.78 -17.66
CA ALA A 259 -4.09 15.18 -16.50
C ALA A 259 -3.21 15.27 -15.24
N ARG A 260 -3.83 15.63 -14.12
CA ARG A 260 -3.21 15.62 -12.79
C ARG A 260 -3.52 14.30 -12.07
N ASP A 261 -2.88 13.24 -12.53
CA ASP A 261 -3.03 11.88 -11.98
C ASP A 261 -2.00 11.54 -10.89
N LYS A 262 -1.15 12.51 -10.51
CA LYS A 262 -0.14 12.37 -9.46
C LYS A 262 -0.54 13.21 -8.26
N VAL A 263 -1.02 12.57 -7.21
CA VAL A 263 -1.46 13.24 -5.98
C VAL A 263 -0.30 13.33 -5.00
N VAL A 264 -0.03 14.52 -4.47
CA VAL A 264 0.99 14.71 -3.42
C VAL A 264 0.29 14.83 -2.08
N LEU A 265 0.41 13.79 -1.25
CA LEU A 265 -0.26 13.74 0.06
C LEU A 265 0.62 14.36 1.14
N ARG A 266 0.05 15.27 1.93
CA ARG A 266 0.73 15.96 3.03
C ARG A 266 -0.05 15.76 4.32
N GLU A 267 0.57 15.11 5.29
CA GLU A 267 0.03 14.92 6.65
C GLU A 267 0.94 15.61 7.69
N PRO A 268 0.39 16.23 8.74
CA PRO A 268 1.19 16.82 9.81
C PRO A 268 2.09 15.78 10.48
N GLY A 269 3.40 16.03 10.48
CA GLY A 269 4.38 15.10 11.05
C GLY A 269 5.05 14.17 10.02
N GLY A 270 4.64 14.23 8.76
CA GLY A 270 5.14 13.35 7.70
C GLY A 270 4.10 12.30 7.31
N GLY A 271 4.45 11.41 6.37
CA GLY A 271 3.54 10.33 5.98
C GLY A 271 3.51 9.22 7.04
N GLY A 272 2.30 8.80 7.44
CA GLY A 272 2.04 7.62 8.27
C GLY A 272 1.16 6.59 7.57
N ALA A 273 0.62 5.65 8.36
CA ALA A 273 -0.20 4.56 7.83
C ALA A 273 -1.48 5.05 7.13
N LEU A 274 -2.05 6.20 7.54
CA LEU A 274 -3.20 6.80 6.87
C LEU A 274 -2.88 7.19 5.42
N THR A 275 -1.76 7.90 5.21
CA THR A 275 -1.35 8.27 3.84
C THR A 275 -0.98 7.06 2.98
N ALA A 276 -0.38 6.03 3.58
CA ALA A 276 -0.09 4.77 2.89
C ALA A 276 -1.40 4.05 2.49
N TRP A 277 -2.39 4.01 3.40
CA TRP A 277 -3.71 3.45 3.12
C TRP A 277 -4.41 4.21 1.98
N ILE A 278 -4.46 5.54 2.02
CA ILE A 278 -5.04 6.37 0.94
C ILE A 278 -4.33 6.10 -0.38
N SER A 279 -2.99 6.03 -0.36
CA SER A 279 -2.18 5.76 -1.55
C SER A 279 -2.58 4.44 -2.20
N GLN A 280 -2.74 3.39 -1.40
CA GLN A 280 -3.16 2.08 -1.88
C GLN A 280 -4.62 2.08 -2.37
N LEU A 281 -5.53 2.70 -1.63
CA LEU A 281 -6.94 2.82 -2.01
C LEU A 281 -7.08 3.47 -3.39
N LEU A 282 -6.41 4.61 -3.60
CA LEU A 282 -6.43 5.31 -4.88
C LEU A 282 -5.82 4.43 -5.99
N ALA A 283 -4.64 3.86 -5.75
CA ALA A 283 -3.95 3.07 -6.76
C ALA A 283 -4.74 1.83 -7.18
N VAL A 284 -5.27 1.06 -6.23
CA VAL A 284 -6.06 -0.15 -6.53
C VAL A 284 -7.45 0.22 -7.09
N GLY A 285 -8.07 1.26 -6.54
CA GLY A 285 -9.41 1.71 -6.93
C GLY A 285 -9.46 2.31 -8.33
N THR A 286 -8.38 2.94 -8.79
CA THR A 286 -8.36 3.66 -10.07
C THR A 286 -7.42 3.07 -11.12
N GLY A 287 -6.37 2.34 -10.72
CA GLY A 287 -5.31 1.79 -11.56
C GLY A 287 -5.76 0.63 -12.45
N LYS A 288 -6.49 0.92 -13.53
CA LYS A 288 -7.04 -0.06 -14.46
C LYS A 288 -7.22 0.57 -15.85
N ARG A 289 -7.09 -0.24 -16.90
CA ARG A 289 -7.42 0.14 -18.29
C ARG A 289 -6.72 1.42 -18.78
N GLY A 290 -5.44 1.59 -18.45
CA GLY A 290 -4.68 2.76 -18.89
C GLY A 290 -4.93 4.03 -18.07
N ARG A 291 -5.67 3.93 -16.96
CA ARG A 291 -6.00 5.04 -16.05
C ARG A 291 -5.55 4.71 -14.64
N GLY A 292 -5.35 5.71 -13.81
CA GLY A 292 -5.04 5.53 -12.41
C GLY A 292 -4.48 6.78 -11.78
N VAL A 293 -4.74 6.95 -10.49
CA VAL A 293 -4.20 8.02 -9.64
C VAL A 293 -3.14 7.39 -8.75
N LEU A 294 -1.94 7.96 -8.77
CA LEU A 294 -0.84 7.53 -7.91
C LEU A 294 -0.51 8.62 -6.90
N ALA A 295 -0.37 8.22 -5.64
CA ALA A 295 0.01 9.12 -4.57
C ALA A 295 1.53 9.15 -4.36
N PHE A 296 2.04 10.30 -3.96
CA PHE A 296 3.45 10.58 -3.71
C PHE A 296 3.63 11.26 -2.35
N ALA A 297 4.73 10.93 -1.69
CA ALA A 297 5.16 11.61 -0.49
C ALA A 297 6.02 12.84 -0.85
N PRO A 298 5.95 13.94 -0.06
CA PRO A 298 6.67 15.18 -0.35
C PRO A 298 8.18 15.05 -0.61
N PRO A 299 8.95 14.17 0.07
CA PRO A 299 10.37 13.99 -0.23
C PRO A 299 10.66 13.58 -1.69
N GLY A 300 9.70 12.93 -2.35
CA GLY A 300 9.81 12.52 -3.75
C GLY A 300 9.27 13.53 -4.75
N CYS A 301 8.81 14.70 -4.30
CA CYS A 301 8.21 15.73 -5.15
C CYS A 301 9.10 16.98 -5.11
N PRO A 302 9.84 17.30 -6.19
CA PRO A 302 10.85 18.34 -6.16
C PRO A 302 10.24 19.75 -6.14
N GLN A 303 9.07 19.91 -6.76
CA GLN A 303 8.27 21.14 -6.88
C GLN A 303 6.87 20.80 -7.42
N PRO A 304 5.90 21.72 -7.35
CA PRO A 304 4.63 21.58 -8.07
C PRO A 304 4.87 21.43 -9.57
N LEU A 305 4.22 20.44 -10.18
CA LEU A 305 4.25 20.19 -11.62
C LEU A 305 2.84 20.29 -12.20
N PRO A 306 2.69 20.62 -13.51
CA PRO A 306 1.37 20.76 -14.13
C PRO A 306 0.47 19.52 -14.05
N ASP A 307 1.07 18.34 -13.87
CA ASP A 307 0.40 17.04 -13.76
C ASP A 307 0.37 16.48 -12.34
N THR A 308 0.64 17.34 -11.35
CA THR A 308 0.52 17.00 -9.92
C THR A 308 -0.62 17.77 -9.27
N HIS A 309 -1.21 17.18 -8.23
CA HIS A 309 -2.25 17.80 -7.40
C HIS A 309 -1.91 17.64 -5.92
N GLY A 310 -1.68 18.75 -5.22
CA GLY A 310 -1.31 18.75 -3.80
C GLY A 310 -2.52 18.65 -2.88
N ILE A 311 -2.50 17.71 -1.92
CA ILE A 311 -3.55 17.55 -0.90
C ILE A 311 -2.95 17.60 0.50
N ALA A 312 -3.40 18.56 1.31
CA ALA A 312 -3.09 18.65 2.73
C ALA A 312 -4.22 18.01 3.57
N ILE A 313 -3.90 16.96 4.32
CA ILE A 313 -4.83 16.24 5.19
C ILE A 313 -4.67 16.76 6.62
N ASN A 314 -5.77 17.22 7.24
CA ASN A 314 -5.82 17.75 8.60
C ASN A 314 -4.69 18.76 8.92
N PRO A 315 -4.47 19.80 8.10
CA PRO A 315 -3.38 20.74 8.34
C PRO A 315 -3.54 21.46 9.69
N LYS A 316 -2.45 21.54 10.48
CA LYS A 316 -2.44 22.21 11.80
C LYS A 316 -2.42 23.75 11.70
N GLN A 317 -2.10 24.27 10.53
CA GLN A 317 -2.01 25.68 10.20
C GLN A 317 -2.72 25.92 8.86
N ALA A 318 -2.60 27.13 8.29
CA ALA A 318 -3.01 27.35 6.91
C ALA A 318 -2.37 26.29 5.99
N ALA A 319 -3.14 25.79 5.03
CA ALA A 319 -2.63 24.82 4.07
C ALA A 319 -1.38 25.37 3.36
N PRO A 320 -0.35 24.55 3.13
CA PRO A 320 0.83 24.94 2.38
C PRO A 320 0.47 25.57 1.02
N GLU A 321 1.29 26.51 0.54
CA GLU A 321 1.03 27.21 -0.74
C GLU A 321 0.99 26.24 -1.95
N ASP A 322 1.66 25.09 -1.83
CA ASP A 322 1.69 24.05 -2.85
C ASP A 322 0.63 22.95 -2.65
N ALA A 323 -0.34 23.16 -1.74
CA ALA A 323 -1.52 22.32 -1.62
C ALA A 323 -2.71 22.98 -2.33
N ASP A 324 -3.11 22.41 -3.48
CA ASP A 324 -4.29 22.84 -4.23
C ASP A 324 -5.59 22.59 -3.43
N THR A 325 -5.61 21.51 -2.65
CA THR A 325 -6.75 21.09 -1.82
C THR A 325 -6.32 20.87 -0.37
N SER A 326 -7.15 21.31 0.56
CA SER A 326 -7.05 20.96 1.97
C SER A 326 -8.30 20.22 2.42
N LEU A 327 -8.11 19.16 3.19
CA LEU A 327 -9.18 18.33 3.70
C LEU A 327 -9.08 18.24 5.21
N TRP A 328 -10.19 18.47 5.91
CA TRP A 328 -10.31 18.25 7.34
C TRP A 328 -11.39 17.21 7.61
N ALA A 329 -11.06 16.17 8.37
CA ALA A 329 -12.00 15.18 8.87
C ALA A 329 -11.33 14.36 9.99
N PRO A 330 -12.08 13.96 11.03
CA PRO A 330 -11.57 13.03 12.03
C PRO A 330 -11.34 11.64 11.41
N LEU A 331 -10.54 10.81 12.06
CA LEU A 331 -9.98 9.59 11.45
C LEU A 331 -11.05 8.63 10.93
N GLY A 332 -12.13 8.42 11.67
CA GLY A 332 -13.22 7.56 11.21
C GLY A 332 -13.90 8.08 9.95
N ALA A 333 -14.15 9.38 9.90
CA ALA A 333 -14.71 10.04 8.73
C ALA A 333 -13.76 10.01 7.51
N GLN A 334 -12.44 10.08 7.72
CA GLN A 334 -11.44 9.98 6.64
C GLN A 334 -11.60 8.67 5.86
N PHE A 335 -11.75 7.54 6.54
CA PHE A 335 -11.88 6.24 5.87
C PHE A 335 -13.06 6.22 4.90
N LEU A 336 -14.26 6.56 5.38
CA LEU A 336 -15.46 6.58 4.54
C LEU A 336 -15.38 7.66 3.44
N LEU A 337 -14.84 8.83 3.76
CA LEU A 337 -14.70 9.93 2.81
C LEU A 337 -13.80 9.55 1.63
N TRP A 338 -12.61 9.00 1.89
CA TRP A 338 -11.67 8.62 0.85
C TRP A 338 -12.15 7.43 0.03
N GLU A 339 -12.79 6.45 0.66
CA GLU A 339 -13.45 5.34 -0.05
C GLU A 339 -14.50 5.90 -1.02
N TYR A 340 -15.40 6.75 -0.54
CA TYR A 340 -16.41 7.39 -1.39
C TYR A 340 -15.81 8.24 -2.52
N ALA A 341 -14.82 9.07 -2.22
CA ALA A 341 -14.14 9.89 -3.21
C ALA A 341 -13.43 9.05 -4.27
N THR A 342 -12.83 7.92 -3.89
CA THR A 342 -12.19 6.97 -4.81
C THR A 342 -13.23 6.31 -5.71
N ALA A 343 -14.41 5.98 -5.19
CA ALA A 343 -15.50 5.42 -5.98
C ALA A 343 -15.99 6.41 -7.06
N VAL A 344 -16.20 7.66 -6.66
CA VAL A 344 -16.58 8.76 -7.56
C VAL A 344 -15.49 9.04 -8.60
N ALA A 345 -14.23 9.11 -8.18
CA ALA A 345 -13.09 9.33 -9.07
C ALA A 345 -12.95 8.21 -10.10
N GLY A 346 -13.11 6.95 -9.69
CA GLY A 346 -13.10 5.81 -10.59
C GLY A 346 -14.23 5.88 -11.62
N TRP A 347 -15.43 6.28 -11.22
CA TRP A 347 -16.56 6.48 -12.13
C TRP A 347 -16.25 7.55 -13.19
N LEU A 348 -15.71 8.70 -12.78
CA LEU A 348 -15.27 9.76 -13.71
C LEU A 348 -14.20 9.23 -14.67
N LEU A 349 -13.19 8.50 -14.17
CA LEU A 349 -12.14 7.92 -15.00
C LEU A 349 -12.64 6.80 -15.93
N GLY A 350 -13.91 6.40 -15.82
CA GLY A 350 -14.48 5.32 -16.62
C GLY A 350 -13.94 3.96 -16.22
N VAL A 351 -13.52 3.78 -14.97
CA VAL A 351 -13.09 2.51 -14.39
C VAL A 351 -14.06 2.06 -13.31
N ASN A 352 -14.08 0.76 -13.02
CA ASN A 352 -14.85 0.23 -11.91
C ASN A 352 -13.88 -0.08 -10.75
N PRO A 353 -13.94 0.66 -9.64
CA PRO A 353 -13.09 0.42 -8.48
C PRO A 353 -13.26 -0.99 -7.92
N PHE A 354 -14.48 -1.52 -8.01
CA PHE A 354 -14.89 -2.77 -7.40
C PHE A 354 -14.71 -3.97 -8.32
N GLU A 355 -14.23 -3.83 -9.56
CA GLU A 355 -13.79 -4.99 -10.33
C GLU A 355 -12.59 -5.63 -9.61
N ALA A 356 -12.45 -6.97 -9.72
CA ALA A 356 -11.21 -7.61 -9.28
C ALA A 356 -10.02 -6.87 -9.93
N GLY A 357 -8.97 -6.61 -9.15
CA GLY A 357 -7.75 -5.99 -9.65
C GLY A 357 -7.15 -6.80 -10.79
N SER A 358 -6.13 -6.26 -11.44
CA SER A 358 -5.44 -7.03 -12.47
C SER A 358 -4.86 -8.33 -11.90
N SER A 359 -4.72 -9.33 -12.77
CA SER A 359 -3.98 -10.55 -12.45
C SER A 359 -2.51 -10.29 -12.14
N ALA A 360 -1.99 -9.08 -12.38
CA ALA A 360 -0.58 -8.74 -12.28
C ALA A 360 0.03 -8.93 -10.88
N VAL A 361 -0.79 -8.79 -9.82
CA VAL A 361 -0.35 -9.07 -8.45
C VAL A 361 -0.25 -10.58 -8.22
N GLN A 362 -1.24 -11.34 -8.66
CA GLN A 362 -1.23 -12.81 -8.56
C GLN A 362 -0.16 -13.44 -9.44
N GLU A 363 0.05 -12.91 -10.66
CA GLU A 363 1.11 -13.34 -11.59
C GLU A 363 2.50 -13.21 -10.95
N ALA A 364 2.78 -12.08 -10.29
CA ALA A 364 4.05 -11.87 -9.59
C ALA A 364 4.20 -12.78 -8.35
N GLU A 365 3.09 -13.09 -7.67
CA GLU A 365 3.09 -14.07 -6.58
C GLU A 365 3.37 -15.49 -7.06
N ASP A 366 2.74 -15.90 -8.16
CA ASP A 366 2.90 -17.20 -8.77
C ASP A 366 4.33 -17.37 -9.34
N ASP A 367 4.91 -16.33 -9.94
CA ASP A 367 6.31 -16.34 -10.42
C ASP A 367 7.30 -16.43 -9.24
N ALA A 368 7.10 -15.66 -8.17
CA ALA A 368 7.93 -15.78 -6.96
C ALA A 368 7.84 -17.19 -6.34
N ALA A 369 6.64 -17.78 -6.30
CA ALA A 369 6.45 -19.15 -5.84
C ALA A 369 7.14 -20.18 -6.74
N ALA A 370 7.12 -19.97 -8.06
CA ALA A 370 7.82 -20.81 -9.03
C ALA A 370 9.34 -20.74 -8.86
N LEU A 371 9.89 -19.53 -8.77
CA LEU A 371 11.30 -19.28 -8.49
C LEU A 371 11.80 -20.03 -7.24
N LEU A 372 11.08 -19.93 -6.13
CA LEU A 372 11.42 -20.61 -4.88
C LEU A 372 11.36 -22.14 -5.00
N ARG A 373 10.34 -22.65 -5.71
CA ARG A 373 10.14 -24.09 -5.93
C ARG A 373 11.23 -24.69 -6.82
N GLU A 374 11.61 -23.98 -7.88
CA GLU A 374 12.65 -24.42 -8.82
C GLU A 374 14.04 -24.41 -8.19
N ALA A 375 14.36 -23.38 -7.41
CA ALA A 375 15.63 -23.30 -6.69
C ALA A 375 15.76 -24.37 -5.60
N GLY A 376 14.66 -24.74 -4.94
CA GLY A 376 14.68 -25.67 -3.81
C GLY A 376 15.61 -25.16 -2.72
N THR A 377 16.65 -25.93 -2.39
CA THR A 377 17.69 -25.52 -1.43
C THR A 377 18.81 -24.69 -2.07
N GLY A 378 18.92 -24.70 -3.40
CA GLY A 378 19.91 -23.95 -4.16
C GLY A 378 19.64 -22.45 -4.23
N PRO A 379 20.57 -21.65 -4.79
CA PRO A 379 20.38 -20.22 -4.98
C PRO A 379 19.29 -19.94 -6.04
N LEU A 380 18.66 -18.77 -5.94
CA LEU A 380 17.76 -18.28 -7.00
C LEU A 380 18.57 -17.90 -8.24
N ASP A 381 18.02 -18.15 -9.43
CA ASP A 381 18.57 -17.59 -10.66
C ASP A 381 18.28 -16.10 -10.72
N THR A 382 19.31 -15.29 -10.44
CA THR A 382 19.24 -13.84 -10.52
C THR A 382 19.54 -13.30 -11.92
N GLY A 383 19.84 -14.16 -12.90
CA GLY A 383 20.27 -13.76 -14.23
C GLY A 383 21.69 -13.18 -14.26
N ARG A 384 22.23 -13.00 -15.47
CA ARG A 384 23.58 -12.43 -15.65
C ARG A 384 23.52 -10.90 -15.56
N PRO A 385 24.32 -10.26 -14.68
CA PRO A 385 24.35 -8.80 -14.61
C PRO A 385 24.90 -8.19 -15.90
N ALA A 386 24.33 -7.03 -16.27
CA ALA A 386 24.83 -6.22 -17.36
C ALA A 386 26.26 -5.75 -17.07
N PHE A 387 26.61 -5.44 -15.81
CA PHE A 387 27.98 -5.26 -15.30
C PHE A 387 27.97 -5.24 -13.76
N VAL A 388 29.15 -5.19 -13.15
CA VAL A 388 29.31 -5.01 -11.70
C VAL A 388 30.18 -3.78 -11.48
N ASP A 389 29.76 -2.90 -10.58
CA ASP A 389 30.50 -1.69 -10.19
C ASP A 389 30.63 -1.62 -8.67
N GLY A 390 31.84 -1.93 -8.17
CA GLY A 390 32.04 -2.20 -6.74
C GLY A 390 31.35 -3.49 -6.31
N GLY A 391 30.56 -3.44 -5.24
CA GLY A 391 29.71 -4.54 -4.78
C GLY A 391 28.33 -4.58 -5.45
N VAL A 392 27.98 -3.60 -6.29
CA VAL A 392 26.65 -3.51 -6.90
C VAL A 392 26.62 -4.22 -8.26
N GLU A 393 25.76 -5.22 -8.39
CA GLU A 393 25.42 -5.79 -9.69
C GLU A 393 24.30 -5.00 -10.35
N VAL A 394 24.53 -4.62 -11.61
CA VAL A 394 23.57 -3.85 -12.39
C VAL A 394 22.88 -4.75 -13.39
N HIS A 395 21.56 -4.85 -13.28
CA HIS A 395 20.70 -5.63 -14.15
C HIS A 395 19.73 -4.69 -14.86
N ALA A 396 19.98 -4.39 -16.13
CA ALA A 396 19.17 -3.47 -16.91
C ALA A 396 18.89 -4.03 -18.30
N ASP A 397 17.68 -3.81 -18.80
CA ASP A 397 17.20 -4.17 -20.15
C ASP A 397 16.97 -2.94 -21.05
N LEU A 398 17.47 -1.78 -20.60
CA LEU A 398 17.45 -0.53 -21.36
C LEU A 398 18.86 -0.17 -21.85
N SER A 399 18.94 0.55 -22.98
CA SER A 399 20.19 1.16 -23.43
C SER A 399 20.37 2.54 -22.81
N TRP A 400 21.58 2.82 -22.30
CA TRP A 400 22.01 4.11 -21.76
C TRP A 400 23.26 4.63 -22.49
N GLN A 401 23.54 5.93 -22.33
CA GLN A 401 24.75 6.57 -22.81
C GLN A 401 25.82 6.60 -21.71
N GLY A 402 27.10 6.62 -22.08
CA GLY A 402 28.21 6.69 -21.13
C GLY A 402 28.88 5.35 -20.83
N GLY A 403 29.44 5.22 -19.63
CA GLY A 403 30.24 4.07 -19.20
C GLY A 403 29.42 2.90 -18.64
N ARG A 404 30.14 1.84 -18.26
CA ARG A 404 29.61 0.72 -17.47
C ARG A 404 29.87 0.99 -15.98
N ASP A 405 29.19 2.01 -15.46
CA ASP A 405 29.26 2.49 -14.09
C ASP A 405 27.86 2.86 -13.58
N LEU A 406 27.68 2.92 -12.26
CA LEU A 406 26.40 3.23 -11.62
C LEU A 406 25.87 4.62 -12.00
N GLY A 407 26.76 5.60 -12.20
CA GLY A 407 26.36 6.96 -12.55
C GLY A 407 25.68 7.01 -13.91
N SER A 408 26.33 6.39 -14.90
CA SER A 408 25.83 6.30 -16.28
C SER A 408 24.49 5.57 -16.38
N VAL A 409 24.31 4.46 -15.66
CA VAL A 409 23.04 3.70 -15.71
C VAL A 409 21.90 4.41 -14.97
N VAL A 410 22.19 5.08 -13.84
CA VAL A 410 21.19 5.88 -13.13
C VAL A 410 20.77 7.06 -14.00
N ALA A 411 21.70 7.79 -14.60
CA ALA A 411 21.38 8.86 -15.55
C ALA A 411 20.55 8.33 -16.73
N GLY A 412 20.92 7.17 -17.27
CA GLY A 412 20.17 6.49 -18.33
C GLY A 412 18.73 6.14 -17.93
N LEU A 413 18.49 5.71 -16.70
CA LEU A 413 17.14 5.48 -16.18
C LEU A 413 16.35 6.79 -16.05
N LEU A 414 16.98 7.86 -15.53
CA LEU A 414 16.34 9.17 -15.39
C LEU A 414 15.91 9.74 -16.76
N ASP A 415 16.74 9.56 -17.80
CA ASP A 415 16.40 9.96 -19.17
C ASP A 415 15.24 9.14 -19.77
N ARG A 416 14.87 8.00 -19.18
CA ARG A 416 13.71 7.19 -19.60
C ARG A 416 12.42 7.56 -18.88
N VAL A 417 12.45 8.46 -17.89
CA VAL A 417 11.23 8.93 -17.24
C VAL A 417 10.46 9.83 -18.22
N PRO A 418 9.21 9.49 -18.59
CA PRO A 418 8.41 10.32 -19.49
C PRO A 418 8.15 11.73 -18.92
N GLY A 419 7.91 12.72 -19.79
CA GLY A 419 7.69 14.11 -19.37
C GLY A 419 6.47 14.33 -18.46
N THR A 420 5.45 13.47 -18.57
CA THR A 420 4.28 13.37 -17.67
C THR A 420 4.33 12.09 -16.83
N GLY A 421 5.51 11.50 -16.68
CA GLY A 421 5.74 10.24 -16.00
C GLY A 421 6.21 10.42 -14.56
N TYR A 422 6.69 9.33 -13.98
CA TYR A 422 7.25 9.29 -12.64
C TYR A 422 8.30 8.20 -12.55
N LEU A 423 9.14 8.27 -11.53
CA LEU A 423 10.03 7.18 -11.13
C LEU A 423 9.43 6.46 -9.91
N SER A 424 9.60 5.14 -9.84
CA SER A 424 9.24 4.35 -8.66
C SER A 424 10.48 3.60 -8.16
N VAL A 425 10.76 3.71 -6.87
CA VAL A 425 11.88 3.03 -6.20
C VAL A 425 11.31 1.97 -5.26
N ALA A 426 11.52 0.69 -5.57
CA ALA A 426 11.11 -0.41 -4.70
C ALA A 426 12.34 -1.12 -4.13
N THR A 427 12.40 -1.25 -2.81
CA THR A 427 13.49 -1.93 -2.10
C THR A 427 13.02 -3.28 -1.55
N TYR A 428 13.75 -4.35 -1.89
CA TYR A 428 13.61 -5.72 -1.41
C TYR A 428 14.87 -6.07 -0.61
N LEU A 429 15.00 -5.42 0.54
CA LEU A 429 16.13 -5.50 1.45
C LEU A 429 15.59 -5.54 2.88
N SER A 430 16.25 -6.28 3.77
CA SER A 430 16.08 -6.16 5.21
C SER A 430 16.79 -4.90 5.73
N GLY A 431 16.24 -4.27 6.77
CA GLY A 431 16.87 -3.13 7.45
C GLY A 431 16.48 -1.73 6.98
N GLU A 432 17.24 -0.72 7.42
CA GLU A 432 16.83 0.69 7.38
C GLU A 432 16.93 1.36 6.00
N PHE A 433 17.62 0.74 5.03
CA PHE A 433 17.78 1.37 3.72
C PHE A 433 16.45 1.39 2.97
N SER A 434 15.94 2.60 2.74
CA SER A 434 14.67 2.85 2.10
C SER A 434 14.86 3.78 0.90
N GLY A 435 14.04 3.58 -0.13
CA GLY A 435 13.94 4.48 -1.28
C GLY A 435 13.67 5.94 -0.90
N ARG A 436 13.16 6.19 0.32
CA ARG A 436 12.98 7.55 0.89
C ARG A 436 14.25 8.40 0.84
N TYR A 437 15.42 7.79 1.00
CA TYR A 437 16.71 8.50 1.01
C TYR A 437 17.20 8.83 -0.40
N LEU A 438 16.75 8.09 -1.41
CA LEU A 438 17.09 8.32 -2.81
C LEU A 438 16.12 9.30 -3.47
N ALA A 439 14.85 9.27 -3.06
CA ALA A 439 13.75 9.97 -3.71
C ALA A 439 14.00 11.47 -3.93
N PRO A 440 14.52 12.27 -2.97
CA PRO A 440 14.76 13.69 -3.21
C PRO A 440 15.79 13.98 -4.31
N ALA A 441 16.87 13.19 -4.37
CA ALA A 441 17.90 13.36 -5.39
C ALA A 441 17.43 12.86 -6.75
N LEU A 442 16.78 11.70 -6.79
CA LEU A 442 16.19 11.18 -8.02
C LEU A 442 15.11 12.12 -8.58
N ALA A 443 14.29 12.73 -7.72
CA ALA A 443 13.25 13.67 -8.12
C ALA A 443 13.84 14.93 -8.76
N ARG A 444 14.91 15.48 -8.18
CA ARG A 444 15.65 16.60 -8.76
C ARG A 444 16.30 16.24 -10.09
N GLY A 445 16.90 15.05 -10.19
CA GLY A 445 17.56 14.59 -11.42
C GLY A 445 16.57 14.27 -12.55
N ALA A 446 15.42 13.67 -12.23
CA ALA A 446 14.37 13.36 -13.18
C ALA A 446 13.55 14.59 -13.58
N HIS A 447 13.50 15.63 -12.73
CA HIS A 447 12.49 16.70 -12.78
C HIS A 447 11.04 16.19 -12.72
N ARG A 448 10.84 15.00 -12.17
CA ARG A 448 9.58 14.27 -12.13
C ARG A 448 9.37 13.66 -10.74
N PRO A 449 8.13 13.39 -10.31
CA PRO A 449 7.86 12.79 -9.01
C PRO A 449 8.48 11.39 -8.87
N VAL A 450 8.94 11.08 -7.66
CA VAL A 450 9.51 9.79 -7.29
C VAL A 450 8.69 9.17 -6.17
N SER A 451 8.04 8.07 -6.49
CA SER A 451 7.36 7.22 -5.52
C SER A 451 8.35 6.20 -4.95
N TYR A 452 8.15 5.77 -3.71
CA TYR A 452 9.06 4.81 -3.08
C TYR A 452 8.36 3.96 -2.01
N GLY A 453 8.85 2.74 -1.80
CA GLY A 453 8.45 1.90 -0.69
C GLY A 453 9.18 0.56 -0.65
N GLN A 454 9.01 -0.18 0.44
CA GLN A 454 9.59 -1.51 0.60
C GLN A 454 8.63 -2.58 0.05
N GLY A 455 9.20 -3.52 -0.70
CA GLY A 455 8.48 -4.68 -1.20
C GLY A 455 8.43 -5.80 -0.17
N PRO A 456 7.43 -6.70 -0.23
CA PRO A 456 6.46 -6.81 -1.32
C PRO A 456 5.26 -5.85 -1.19
N GLY A 457 4.94 -5.39 0.03
CA GLY A 457 3.72 -4.60 0.30
C GLY A 457 3.53 -3.38 -0.59
N TYR A 458 4.60 -2.63 -0.89
CA TYR A 458 4.51 -1.43 -1.71
C TYR A 458 4.05 -1.70 -3.16
N LEU A 459 4.70 -2.61 -3.90
CA LEU A 459 4.29 -2.90 -5.27
C LEU A 459 2.99 -3.70 -5.35
N HIS A 460 2.62 -4.43 -4.29
CA HIS A 460 1.26 -4.95 -4.15
C HIS A 460 0.22 -3.80 -4.06
N ALA A 461 0.56 -2.71 -3.36
CA ALA A 461 -0.33 -1.56 -3.20
C ALA A 461 -0.45 -0.68 -4.45
N THR A 462 0.67 -0.38 -5.11
CA THR A 462 0.72 0.55 -6.26
C THR A 462 0.74 -0.15 -7.62
N GLY A 463 0.94 -1.47 -7.62
CA GLY A 463 1.02 -2.33 -8.81
C GLY A 463 -0.07 -2.10 -9.86
N PRO A 464 -1.35 -1.97 -9.49
CA PRO A 464 -2.41 -1.71 -10.48
C PRO A 464 -2.17 -0.45 -11.33
N VAL A 465 -1.65 0.64 -10.75
CA VAL A 465 -1.31 1.84 -11.53
C VAL A 465 -0.04 1.64 -12.35
N HIS A 466 0.96 0.97 -11.77
CA HIS A 466 2.23 0.72 -12.44
C HIS A 466 2.09 -0.20 -13.66
N LYS A 467 1.27 -1.25 -13.55
CA LYS A 467 1.17 -2.36 -14.49
C LYS A 467 -0.04 -2.26 -15.42
N ASP A 468 -1.13 -1.63 -14.98
CA ASP A 468 -2.39 -1.54 -15.74
C ASP A 468 -2.94 -0.11 -15.87
N GLY A 469 -2.23 0.86 -15.27
CA GLY A 469 -2.53 2.28 -15.38
C GLY A 469 -1.88 2.93 -16.61
N PRO A 470 -1.57 4.24 -16.57
CA PRO A 470 -1.13 5.00 -17.74
C PRO A 470 0.16 4.54 -18.44
N GLY A 471 0.95 3.66 -17.80
CA GLY A 471 2.21 3.15 -18.39
C GLY A 471 3.34 4.18 -18.45
N THR A 472 3.27 5.23 -17.62
CA THR A 472 4.23 6.36 -17.63
C THR A 472 5.30 6.27 -16.54
N GLY A 473 5.48 5.09 -15.94
CA GLY A 473 6.47 4.85 -14.88
C GLY A 473 7.81 4.35 -15.41
N ALA A 474 8.90 4.74 -14.76
CA ALA A 474 10.20 4.06 -14.82
C ALA A 474 10.54 3.52 -13.42
N PHE A 475 11.34 2.45 -13.33
CA PHE A 475 11.47 1.69 -12.09
C PHE A 475 12.93 1.43 -11.73
N LEU A 476 13.26 1.74 -10.48
CA LEU A 476 14.49 1.33 -9.82
C LEU A 476 14.14 0.27 -8.77
N ILE A 477 14.48 -0.99 -9.05
CA ILE A 477 14.32 -2.09 -8.10
C ILE A 477 15.65 -2.33 -7.41
N ILE A 478 15.66 -2.33 -6.09
CA ILE A 478 16.86 -2.61 -5.30
C ILE A 478 16.64 -3.91 -4.57
N THR A 479 17.52 -4.87 -4.80
CA THR A 479 17.58 -6.17 -4.12
C THR A 479 18.96 -6.30 -3.49
N GLY A 480 19.17 -7.32 -2.66
CA GLY A 480 20.51 -7.59 -2.15
C GLY A 480 20.59 -8.93 -1.46
N GLU A 481 21.81 -9.27 -1.08
CA GLU A 481 22.06 -10.34 -0.12
C GLU A 481 21.45 -9.97 1.24
N PRO A 482 21.21 -10.94 2.14
CA PRO A 482 20.90 -10.62 3.53
C PRO A 482 22.03 -9.78 4.15
N ALA A 483 21.67 -8.80 4.99
CA ALA A 483 22.67 -8.08 5.77
C ALA A 483 23.38 -9.07 6.70
N GLY A 484 24.71 -8.95 6.85
CA GLY A 484 25.51 -9.91 7.63
C GLY A 484 25.14 -9.99 9.12
N ASP A 485 24.34 -9.04 9.60
CA ASP A 485 23.81 -8.93 10.96
C ASP A 485 22.29 -9.19 11.05
N ASP A 486 21.63 -9.69 9.99
CA ASP A 486 20.22 -10.12 10.06
C ASP A 486 20.10 -11.61 10.43
N PRO A 487 19.87 -11.95 11.72
CA PRO A 487 19.79 -13.34 12.15
C PRO A 487 18.50 -14.05 11.71
N LEU A 488 17.52 -13.33 11.15
CA LEU A 488 16.21 -13.86 10.78
C LEU A 488 16.04 -14.03 9.27
N GLY A 489 16.86 -13.35 8.47
CA GLY A 489 16.82 -13.43 7.01
C GLY A 489 17.26 -14.79 6.45
N ASP A 490 18.35 -15.32 6.99
CA ASP A 490 19.02 -16.52 6.44
C ASP A 490 18.45 -17.87 6.87
N PRO A 491 18.07 -18.10 8.15
CA PRO A 491 17.61 -19.40 8.58
C PRO A 491 16.40 -19.86 7.75
N PRO A 492 16.33 -21.16 7.39
CA PRO A 492 15.21 -21.67 6.61
C PRO A 492 13.92 -21.54 7.41
N VAL A 493 12.87 -21.09 6.72
CA VAL A 493 11.51 -21.11 7.26
C VAL A 493 11.15 -22.56 7.63
N PRO A 494 10.58 -22.83 8.82
CA PRO A 494 10.30 -24.20 9.24
C PRO A 494 9.47 -25.01 8.24
N GLY A 495 10.06 -26.08 7.69
CA GLY A 495 9.43 -26.96 6.69
C GLY A 495 9.41 -26.39 5.27
N ARG A 496 10.22 -25.36 4.98
CA ARG A 496 10.49 -24.82 3.65
C ARG A 496 11.99 -24.88 3.35
N PRO A 497 12.40 -25.00 2.08
CA PRO A 497 13.81 -25.09 1.71
C PRO A 497 14.52 -23.72 1.58
N TYR A 498 13.88 -22.63 2.02
CA TYR A 498 14.33 -21.25 1.85
C TYR A 498 14.08 -20.41 3.13
N GLY A 499 14.89 -19.38 3.34
CA GLY A 499 14.71 -18.35 4.38
C GLY A 499 13.92 -17.12 3.89
N LEU A 500 13.74 -16.12 4.76
CA LEU A 500 13.00 -14.89 4.45
C LEU A 500 13.72 -14.01 3.43
N ALA A 501 15.05 -13.90 3.52
CA ALA A 501 15.83 -13.12 2.56
C ALA A 501 15.70 -13.67 1.13
N ARG A 502 15.71 -15.00 0.98
CA ARG A 502 15.47 -15.65 -0.32
C ARG A 502 14.04 -15.41 -0.82
N LEU A 503 13.05 -15.45 0.05
CA LEU A 503 11.67 -15.13 -0.30
C LEU A 503 11.53 -13.67 -0.77
N GLN A 504 12.19 -12.73 -0.08
CA GLN A 504 12.21 -11.32 -0.46
C GLN A 504 12.90 -11.10 -1.82
N LEU A 505 14.03 -11.77 -2.07
CA LEU A 505 14.71 -11.73 -3.36
C LEU A 505 13.83 -12.31 -4.49
N ALA A 506 13.12 -13.42 -4.24
CA ALA A 506 12.19 -13.99 -5.21
C ALA A 506 11.07 -13.01 -5.58
N ARG A 507 10.51 -12.30 -4.60
CA ARG A 507 9.53 -11.22 -4.85
C ARG A 507 10.12 -10.10 -5.71
N GLY A 508 11.33 -9.63 -5.38
CA GLY A 508 11.99 -8.58 -6.17
C GLY A 508 12.29 -8.99 -7.60
N LEU A 509 12.66 -10.26 -7.83
CA LEU A 509 12.86 -10.84 -9.16
C LEU A 509 11.56 -10.92 -9.95
N ALA A 510 10.49 -11.44 -9.34
CA ALA A 510 9.19 -11.58 -9.99
C ALA A 510 8.60 -10.22 -10.38
N GLU A 511 8.72 -9.22 -9.51
CA GLU A 511 8.29 -7.85 -9.80
C GLU A 511 9.11 -7.21 -10.91
N THR A 512 10.42 -7.43 -10.92
CA THR A 512 11.29 -6.99 -12.02
C THR A 512 10.82 -7.59 -13.35
N ARG A 513 10.53 -8.90 -13.40
CA ARG A 513 10.03 -9.57 -14.62
C ARG A 513 8.66 -9.03 -15.03
N ALA A 514 7.71 -8.92 -14.10
CA ALA A 514 6.36 -8.43 -14.38
C ALA A 514 6.33 -7.01 -14.97
N LEU A 515 7.24 -6.13 -14.55
CA LEU A 515 7.41 -4.80 -15.11
C LEU A 515 8.06 -4.83 -16.52
N ARG A 516 9.10 -5.65 -16.71
CA ARG A 516 9.79 -5.80 -18.00
C ARG A 516 8.93 -6.44 -19.08
N ASP A 517 8.12 -7.43 -18.73
CA ASP A 517 7.18 -8.08 -19.66
C ASP A 517 6.12 -7.10 -20.19
N ARG A 518 5.91 -5.98 -19.48
CA ARG A 518 5.05 -4.86 -19.90
C ARG A 518 5.80 -3.77 -20.67
N GLY A 519 7.09 -3.97 -20.95
CA GLY A 519 7.94 -3.04 -21.69
C GLY A 519 8.29 -1.76 -20.91
N LEU A 520 8.15 -1.76 -19.59
CA LEU A 520 8.46 -0.61 -18.75
C LEU A 520 9.98 -0.50 -18.52
N PRO A 521 10.56 0.71 -18.41
CA PRO A 521 11.99 0.87 -18.12
C PRO A 521 12.32 0.40 -16.69
N VAL A 522 13.16 -0.64 -16.56
CA VAL A 522 13.54 -1.18 -15.25
C VAL A 522 15.06 -1.34 -15.11
N VAL A 523 15.63 -0.67 -14.10
CA VAL A 523 16.96 -1.01 -13.59
C VAL A 523 16.80 -1.73 -12.27
N ARG A 524 17.36 -2.94 -12.18
CA ARG A 524 17.53 -3.63 -10.91
C ARG A 524 18.97 -3.53 -10.45
N LEU A 525 19.19 -3.00 -9.25
CA LEU A 525 20.47 -3.02 -8.56
C LEU A 525 20.44 -4.14 -7.53
N HIS A 526 21.43 -5.02 -7.55
CA HIS A 526 21.59 -6.07 -6.55
C HIS A 526 22.84 -5.77 -5.70
N LEU A 527 22.64 -5.56 -4.40
CA LEU A 527 23.68 -5.18 -3.44
C LEU A 527 24.29 -6.45 -2.83
N ARG A 528 25.61 -6.66 -2.98
CA ARG A 528 26.30 -7.80 -2.38
C ARG A 528 26.62 -7.56 -0.91
N ASP A 529 26.88 -6.32 -0.55
CA ASP A 529 26.93 -5.83 0.82
C ASP A 529 25.83 -4.76 0.97
N PRO A 530 24.62 -5.12 1.46
CA PRO A 530 23.49 -4.20 1.53
C PRO A 530 23.78 -2.89 2.24
N VAL A 531 24.67 -2.88 3.24
CA VAL A 531 24.97 -1.69 4.02
C VAL A 531 25.95 -0.80 3.27
N ALA A 532 27.11 -1.33 2.87
CA ALA A 532 28.15 -0.56 2.21
C ALA A 532 27.70 -0.10 0.80
N ASP A 533 27.07 -1.00 0.04
CA ASP A 533 26.65 -0.72 -1.32
C ASP A 533 25.46 0.23 -1.38
N ALA A 534 24.55 0.21 -0.39
CA ALA A 534 23.48 1.20 -0.29
C ALA A 534 24.02 2.62 -0.10
N GLY A 535 25.07 2.77 0.71
CA GLY A 535 25.80 4.03 0.86
C GLY A 535 26.35 4.53 -0.48
N ARG A 536 27.03 3.64 -1.23
CA ARG A 536 27.54 3.93 -2.57
C ARG A 536 26.42 4.34 -3.54
N VAL A 537 25.31 3.61 -3.57
CA VAL A 537 24.15 3.95 -4.42
C VAL A 537 23.62 5.34 -4.08
N ALA A 538 23.46 5.66 -2.79
CA ALA A 538 22.98 6.97 -2.36
C ALA A 538 23.95 8.10 -2.75
N GLU A 539 25.26 7.88 -2.66
CA GLU A 539 26.28 8.84 -3.11
C GLU A 539 26.23 9.09 -4.62
N VAL A 540 26.18 8.02 -5.41
CA VAL A 540 26.10 8.11 -6.88
C VAL A 540 24.82 8.82 -7.31
N VAL A 541 23.68 8.45 -6.74
CA VAL A 541 22.38 9.09 -7.03
C VAL A 541 22.44 10.60 -6.74
N ARG A 542 23.07 11.01 -5.63
CA ARG A 542 23.28 12.43 -5.32
C ARG A 542 24.18 13.11 -6.35
N ALA A 543 25.29 12.47 -6.74
CA ALA A 543 26.23 13.03 -7.71
C ALA A 543 25.61 13.20 -9.10
N VAL A 544 24.88 12.19 -9.59
CA VAL A 544 24.15 12.24 -10.87
C VAL A 544 23.12 13.37 -10.85
N SER A 545 22.33 13.46 -9.78
CA SER A 545 21.34 14.53 -9.61
C SER A 545 21.98 15.92 -9.71
N LEU A 546 23.09 16.16 -9.01
CA LEU A 546 23.81 17.44 -9.06
C LEU A 546 24.35 17.76 -10.45
N SER A 547 24.90 16.77 -11.15
CA SER A 547 25.42 16.94 -12.51
C SER A 547 24.32 17.30 -13.51
N LEU A 548 23.13 16.68 -13.37
CA LEU A 548 22.00 16.95 -14.26
C LEU A 548 21.33 18.29 -13.94
N SER A 549 21.23 18.68 -12.66
CA SER A 549 20.65 19.96 -12.26
C SER A 549 21.54 21.16 -12.56
N GLY A 550 22.87 20.99 -12.58
CA GLY A 550 23.83 22.06 -12.94
C GLY A 550 23.99 22.29 -14.44
N ALA A 551 23.62 21.30 -15.25
CA ALA A 551 23.54 21.44 -16.70
C ALA A 551 22.16 22.01 -17.05
N SER A 552 22.03 23.34 -17.09
CA SER A 552 20.87 24.00 -17.70
C SER A 552 20.71 23.45 -19.12
N ARG A 553 19.77 22.52 -19.34
CA ARG A 553 19.44 22.06 -20.70
C ARG A 553 18.86 23.28 -21.44
N PRO A 554 19.44 23.70 -22.58
CA PRO A 554 19.00 24.89 -23.31
C PRO A 554 17.59 24.76 -23.85
#